data_AF-A0A4Q7L3J6-F1
#
_entry.id   AF-A0A4Q7L3J6-F1
#
_cell.length_a   1.000
_cell.length_b   1.000
_cell.length_c   1.000
_cell.angle_alpha   90.00
_cell.angle_beta   90.00
_cell.angle_gamma   90.00
#
_symmetry.space_group_name_H-M   'P 1'
#
loop_
_entity.id
_entity.type
_entity.pdbx_description
1 polymer ?
#
loop_
_entity_poly.entity_id
_entity_poly.type
_entity_poly.pdbx_seq_one_letter_code
_entity_poly.pdbx_strand_id
1 'polypeptide(L)' 'MVAIGRRPPLRVAAPTPLDIARDLAGWGAQVEVLDPPEVRAETARIGAELAARYG' A
#
# COMPACT_ATOMS: atom_id res chain seq x y z
N MET A 1 -15.91 8.12 2.93
CA MET A 1 -16.45 9.35 2.30
C MET A 1 -16.15 9.23 0.80
N VAL A 2 -17.12 9.55 -0.06
CA VAL A 2 -17.41 8.94 -1.39
C VAL A 2 -16.20 8.55 -2.26
N ALA A 3 -16.17 7.28 -2.70
CA ALA A 3 -15.35 6.79 -3.80
C ALA A 3 -16.25 6.11 -4.84
N ILE A 4 -16.09 6.50 -6.10
CA ILE A 4 -16.83 6.02 -7.27
C ILE A 4 -16.27 4.63 -7.60
N GLY A 5 -17.10 3.58 -7.41
CA GLY A 5 -16.67 2.18 -7.31
C GLY A 5 -16.53 1.74 -5.86
N ARG A 6 -17.47 0.93 -5.34
CA ARG A 6 -17.51 0.58 -3.91
C ARG A 6 -16.36 -0.35 -3.51
N ARG A 7 -15.19 0.21 -3.16
CA ARG A 7 -14.18 -0.47 -2.33
C ARG A 7 -14.40 -0.07 -0.87
N PRO A 8 -14.98 -0.94 -0.02
CA PRO A 8 -15.11 -0.62 1.40
C PRO A 8 -13.72 -0.60 2.05
N PRO A 9 -13.48 0.28 3.05
CA PRO A 9 -12.23 0.25 3.79
C PRO A 9 -12.14 -1.06 4.58
N LEU A 10 -10.97 -1.70 4.53
CA LEU A 10 -10.67 -2.87 5.34
C LEU A 10 -9.59 -2.51 6.35
N ARG A 11 -9.70 -3.09 7.55
CA ARG A 11 -8.65 -3.02 8.57
C ARG A 11 -7.89 -4.33 8.56
N VAL A 12 -6.57 -4.24 8.50
CA VAL A 12 -5.64 -5.37 8.52
C VAL A 12 -4.59 -5.13 9.59
N ALA A 13 -3.94 -6.20 10.05
CA ALA A 13 -2.89 -6.12 11.04
C ALA A 13 -1.71 -7.00 10.62
N ALA A 14 -0.51 -6.48 10.87
CA ALA A 14 0.75 -7.21 10.76
C ALA A 14 1.70 -6.71 11.87
N PRO A 15 2.81 -7.42 12.16
CA PRO A 15 3.74 -7.03 13.21
C PRO A 15 4.34 -5.63 13.03
N THR A 16 4.61 -5.22 11.78
CA THR A 16 5.17 -3.89 11.47
C THR A 16 4.52 -3.26 10.23
N PRO A 17 4.60 -1.93 10.06
CA PRO A 17 4.16 -1.26 8.83
C PRO A 17 4.83 -1.79 7.56
N LEU A 18 6.10 -2.19 7.67
CA LEU A 18 6.89 -2.76 6.59
C LEU A 18 6.34 -4.10 6.11
N ASP A 19 5.80 -4.91 7.01
CA ASP A 19 5.20 -6.20 6.64
C ASP A 19 3.96 -5.98 5.76
N ILE A 20 3.07 -5.05 6.14
CA ILE A 20 1.92 -4.66 5.31
C ILE A 20 2.39 -4.13 3.95
N ALA A 21 3.38 -3.24 3.95
CA ALA A 21 3.85 -2.60 2.74
C ALA A 21 4.45 -3.60 1.72
N ARG A 22 5.18 -4.64 2.19
CA ARG A 22 5.71 -5.70 1.33
C ARG A 22 4.62 -6.51 0.64
N ASP A 23 3.56 -6.85 1.38
CA ASP A 23 2.42 -7.58 0.83
C ASP A 23 1.65 -6.75 -0.21
N LEU A 24 1.53 -5.44 0.02
CA LEU A 24 0.77 -4.52 -0.85
C LEU A 24 1.58 -3.96 -2.04
N ALA A 25 2.90 -3.92 -1.98
CA ALA A 25 3.72 -3.25 -3.00
C ALA A 25 3.51 -3.79 -4.44
N GLY A 26 3.13 -5.06 -4.57
CA GLY A 26 2.83 -5.69 -5.87
C GLY A 26 1.44 -5.39 -6.45
N TRP A 27 0.54 -4.75 -5.69
CA TRP A 27 -0.87 -4.63 -6.06
C TRP A 27 -1.15 -3.38 -6.91
N GLY A 28 -0.25 -2.40 -6.90
CA GLY A 28 -0.42 -1.14 -7.64
C GLY A 28 -1.72 -0.43 -7.27
N ALA A 29 -2.46 0.04 -8.28
CA ALA A 29 -3.71 0.80 -8.10
C ALA A 29 -4.93 -0.04 -7.64
N GLN A 30 -4.74 -1.33 -7.33
CA GLN A 30 -5.81 -2.20 -6.85
C GLN A 30 -6.19 -1.91 -5.38
N VAL A 31 -5.27 -1.34 -4.59
CA VAL A 31 -5.48 -0.98 -3.19
C VAL A 31 -4.92 0.43 -2.92
N GLU A 32 -5.56 1.13 -2.00
CA GLU A 32 -5.10 2.42 -1.46
C GLU A 32 -4.91 2.29 0.04
N VAL A 33 -3.75 2.71 0.55
CA VAL A 33 -3.45 2.71 1.98
C VAL A 33 -3.93 4.03 2.61
N LEU A 34 -5.04 3.97 3.33
CA LEU A 34 -5.66 5.14 3.96
C LEU A 34 -4.94 5.57 5.25
N ASP A 35 -4.41 4.61 6.00
CA ASP A 35 -3.72 4.77 7.27
C ASP A 35 -3.00 3.46 7.67
N PRO A 36 -1.96 3.52 8.53
CA PRO A 36 -1.26 4.72 9.00
C PRO A 36 -0.24 5.23 7.96
N PRO A 37 0.25 6.50 8.05
CA PRO A 37 1.15 7.10 7.06
C PRO A 37 2.45 6.33 6.83
N GLU A 38 2.93 5.60 7.83
CA GLU A 38 4.14 4.78 7.76
C GLU A 38 4.01 3.65 6.73
N VAL A 39 2.82 3.03 6.62
CA VAL A 39 2.57 2.00 5.60
C VAL A 39 2.64 2.62 4.20
N ARG A 40 2.04 3.80 3.99
CA ARG A 40 2.14 4.51 2.70
C ARG A 40 3.59 4.83 2.33
N ALA A 41 4.36 5.36 3.27
CA ALA A 41 5.75 5.74 3.04
C ALA A 41 6.58 4.52 2.61
N GLU A 42 6.35 3.38 3.26
CA GLU A 42 7.06 2.16 2.96
C GLU A 42 6.63 1.51 1.64
N THR A 43 5.33 1.52 1.33
CA THR A 43 4.84 1.08 0.01
C THR A 43 5.42 1.96 -1.12
N ALA A 44 5.49 3.28 -0.92
CA ALA A 44 6.08 4.19 -1.89
C ALA A 44 7.59 3.94 -2.08
N ARG A 45 8.33 3.69 -0.98
CA ARG A 45 9.76 3.33 -1.02
C ARG A 45 9.98 2.06 -1.83
N ILE A 46 9.26 0.99 -1.52
CA ILE A 46 9.37 -0.29 -2.24
C ILE A 46 8.99 -0.12 -3.71
N GLY A 47 7.90 0.58 -3.99
CA GLY A 47 7.46 0.86 -5.37
C GLY A 47 8.53 1.60 -6.18
N ALA A 48 9.17 2.61 -5.59
CA ALA A 48 10.26 3.34 -6.23
C ALA A 48 11.50 2.45 -6.48
N GLU A 49 11.86 1.58 -5.55
CA GLU A 49 12.97 0.62 -5.71
C GLU A 49 12.69 -0.40 -6.82
N LEU A 50 11.46 -0.91 -6.89
CA LEU A 50 11.04 -1.84 -7.94
C LEU A 50 11.00 -1.15 -9.31
N ALA A 51 10.46 0.06 -9.39
CA ALA A 51 10.46 0.85 -10.62
C ALA A 51 11.88 1.16 -11.09
N ALA A 52 12.78 1.56 -10.20
CA ALA A 52 14.18 1.82 -10.56
C ALA A 52 14.93 0.58 -11.06
N ARG A 53 14.55 -0.61 -10.59
CA ARG A 53 15.23 -1.88 -10.95
C ARG A 53 14.65 -2.54 -12.20
N TYR A 54 13.35 -2.38 -12.45
CA TYR A 54 12.62 -3.17 -13.45
C TYR A 54 11.78 -2.34 -14.43
N GLY A 55 11.65 -1.03 -14.22
CA GLY A 55 10.85 -0.09 -15.02
C GLY A 55 11.67 0.63 -16.07
#